data_AF-A0A8S3F731-F1
#
_entry.id   AF-A0A8S3F731-F1
#
_cell.length_a   1.000
_cell.length_b   1.000
_cell.length_c   1.000
_cell.angle_alpha   90.00
_cell.angle_beta   90.00
_cell.angle_gamma   90.00
#
_symmetry.space_group_name_H-M   'P 1'
#
loop_
_entity.id
_entity.type
_entity.pdbx_description
1 polymer ?
#
loop_
_entity_poly.entity_id
_entity_poly.type
_entity_poly.pdbx_seq_one_letter_code
_entity_poly.pdbx_strand_id
1 'polypeptide(L)'
;LFAELHRLAPLFALLNNLIELRLDAWKFLLKYRRPIPYKASGIGIWNDIISGVSYLAVLTNGVIIAWTSQFVTEVAYRSIQSTGTSLGGYVNWTLAYFPISDYNQTVIWIFVIQLVHPYYSERIVYWNVLAARLAFIIVFEHIIYVIVYSIQWLTPDVPKKIQCKIIHERVFDQRERWTTPAELDIEPTSQSKYRTLLLGGRTKASHFSNAE
;
A
#
# COMPACT_ATOMS: atom_id res chain seq x y z
N LEU A 1 3.19 -1.06 6.62
CA LEU A 1 2.34 -1.81 7.57
C LEU A 1 2.39 -1.24 8.98
N PHE A 2 3.57 -0.91 9.52
CA PHE A 2 3.73 -0.35 10.88
C PHE A 2 4.40 1.03 10.91
N ALA A 3 4.07 1.89 9.95
CA ALA A 3 4.78 3.17 9.79
C ALA A 3 4.62 4.09 11.02
N GLU A 4 3.51 3.96 11.74
CA GLU A 4 3.19 4.80 12.89
C GLU A 4 3.95 4.44 14.16
N LEU A 5 4.52 3.24 14.25
CA LEU A 5 5.20 2.78 15.45
C LEU A 5 6.65 3.29 15.55
N HIS A 6 7.27 3.66 14.43
CA HIS A 6 8.68 4.02 14.44
C HIS A 6 9.06 5.08 13.39
N ARG A 7 9.32 6.32 13.85
CA ARG A 7 9.65 7.49 13.03
C ARG A 7 10.93 7.34 12.20
N LEU A 8 11.88 6.49 12.60
CA LEU A 8 13.16 6.28 11.89
C LEU A 8 13.14 5.09 10.92
N ALA A 9 12.00 4.38 10.77
CA ALA A 9 11.92 3.21 9.90
C ALA A 9 12.34 3.49 8.44
N PRO A 10 11.98 4.64 7.82
CA PRO A 10 12.45 4.96 6.47
C PRO A 10 13.96 5.13 6.36
N LEU A 11 14.62 5.64 7.42
CA LEU A 11 16.07 5.81 7.45
C LEU A 11 16.77 4.45 7.48
N PHE A 12 16.30 3.52 8.31
CA PHE A 12 16.86 2.17 8.37
C PHE A 12 16.63 1.39 7.08
N ALA A 13 15.45 1.54 6.46
CA ALA A 13 15.17 0.96 5.15
C ALA A 13 16.11 1.53 4.06
N LEU A 14 16.36 2.84 4.06
CA LEU A 14 17.28 3.48 3.12
C LEU A 14 18.72 2.97 3.29
N LEU A 15 19.20 2.90 4.53
CA LEU A 15 20.54 2.38 4.84
C LEU A 15 20.67 0.91 4.43
N ASN A 16 19.66 0.09 4.72
CA ASN A 16 19.64 -1.30 4.29
C ASN A 16 19.69 -1.41 2.76
N ASN A 17 18.84 -0.66 2.04
CA ASN A 17 18.81 -0.67 0.57
C ASN A 17 20.14 -0.22 -0.04
N LEU A 18 20.85 0.74 0.57
CA LEU A 18 22.15 1.20 0.08
C LEU A 18 23.23 0.12 0.22
N ILE A 19 23.25 -0.57 1.36
CA ILE A 19 24.17 -1.69 1.61
C ILE A 19 23.81 -2.87 0.69
N GLU A 20 22.53 -3.19 0.56
CA GLU A 20 22.01 -4.28 -0.26
C GLU A 20 22.35 -4.10 -1.74
N LEU A 21 22.22 -2.88 -2.28
CA LEU A 21 22.64 -2.58 -3.66
C LEU A 21 24.11 -2.92 -3.92
N ARG A 22 25.01 -2.63 -2.97
CA ARG A 22 26.44 -2.93 -3.07
C ARG A 22 26.71 -4.43 -2.92
N LEU A 23 26.03 -5.06 -1.96
CA LEU A 23 26.17 -6.49 -1.71
C LEU A 23 25.66 -7.33 -2.89
N ASP A 24 24.55 -6.95 -3.51
CA ASP A 24 24.00 -7.67 -4.66
C ASP A 24 24.88 -7.51 -5.90
N ALA A 25 25.43 -6.32 -6.14
CA ALA A 25 26.44 -6.13 -7.18
C ALA A 25 27.69 -6.99 -6.95
N TRP A 26 28.19 -7.04 -5.71
CA TRP A 26 29.33 -7.88 -5.34
C TRP A 26 29.06 -9.37 -5.57
N LYS A 27 27.87 -9.86 -5.17
CA LYS A 27 27.45 -11.24 -5.41
C LYS A 27 27.39 -11.57 -6.92
N PHE A 28 26.83 -10.69 -7.74
CA PHE A 28 26.73 -10.91 -9.18
C PHE A 28 28.08 -10.90 -9.91
N LEU A 29 29.02 -10.06 -9.45
CA LEU A 29 30.33 -9.93 -10.11
C LEU A 29 31.33 -11.01 -9.68
N LEU A 30 31.34 -11.39 -8.39
CA LEU A 30 32.41 -12.22 -7.84
C LEU A 30 31.98 -13.60 -7.35
N LYS A 31 30.68 -13.84 -7.10
CA LYS A 31 30.21 -15.09 -6.48
C LYS A 31 29.37 -15.97 -7.42
N TYR A 32 28.55 -15.37 -8.27
CA TYR A 32 27.68 -16.12 -9.18
C TYR A 32 28.27 -16.29 -10.58
N ARG A 33 27.95 -17.41 -11.22
CA ARG A 33 28.21 -17.60 -12.65
C ARG A 33 27.28 -16.71 -13.47
N ARG A 34 27.75 -16.24 -14.62
CA ARG A 34 26.99 -15.36 -15.53
C ARG A 34 25.61 -15.97 -15.88
N PRO A 35 24.50 -15.28 -15.58
CA PRO A 35 23.16 -15.74 -15.96
C PRO A 35 22.90 -15.51 -17.46
N ILE A 36 21.99 -16.29 -18.03
CA ILE A 36 21.53 -16.14 -19.41
C ILE A 36 20.56 -14.95 -19.45
N PRO A 37 20.76 -13.95 -20.33
CA PRO A 37 19.89 -12.78 -20.39
C PRO A 37 18.48 -13.17 -20.86
N TYR A 38 17.47 -12.79 -20.08
CA TYR A 38 16.06 -12.93 -20.42
C TYR A 38 15.41 -11.54 -20.48
N LYS A 39 14.53 -11.32 -21.47
CA LYS A 39 13.81 -10.05 -21.61
C LYS A 39 12.52 -10.10 -20.79
N ALA A 40 12.39 -9.21 -19.82
CA ALA A 40 11.17 -9.01 -19.05
C ALA A 40 10.61 -7.61 -19.29
N SER A 41 9.30 -7.50 -19.51
CA SER A 41 8.60 -6.21 -19.70
C SER A 41 8.34 -5.46 -18.38
N GLY A 42 8.61 -6.09 -17.23
CA GLY A 42 8.40 -5.54 -15.89
C GLY A 42 8.82 -6.54 -14.81
N ILE A 43 8.51 -6.23 -13.55
CA ILE A 43 8.88 -7.06 -12.39
C ILE A 43 7.99 -8.30 -12.20
N GLY A 44 6.85 -8.37 -12.92
CA GLY A 44 5.92 -9.51 -12.89
C GLY A 44 4.97 -9.47 -11.69
N ILE A 45 4.72 -10.64 -11.09
CA ILE A 45 3.79 -10.87 -9.97
C ILE A 45 4.03 -9.95 -8.76
N TRP A 46 5.27 -9.48 -8.59
CA TRP A 46 5.64 -8.59 -7.50
C TRP A 46 4.86 -7.27 -7.49
N ASN A 47 4.42 -6.77 -8.65
CA ASN A 47 3.57 -5.57 -8.69
C ASN A 47 2.24 -5.80 -7.97
N ASP A 48 1.62 -6.97 -8.18
CA ASP A 48 0.35 -7.33 -7.55
C ASP A 48 0.54 -7.55 -6.04
N ILE A 49 1.65 -8.19 -5.65
CA ILE A 49 2.01 -8.39 -4.24
C ILE A 49 2.23 -7.05 -3.53
N ILE A 50 3.04 -6.16 -4.09
CA ILE A 50 3.32 -4.83 -3.51
C ILE A 50 2.02 -4.04 -3.39
N SER A 51 1.16 -4.09 -4.42
CA SER A 51 -0.17 -3.46 -4.38
C SER A 51 -1.01 -4.02 -3.24
N GLY A 52 -1.08 -5.35 -3.08
CA GLY A 52 -1.76 -6.00 -1.96
C GLY A 52 -1.22 -5.58 -0.59
N VAL A 53 0.10 -5.52 -0.44
CA VAL A 53 0.75 -5.06 0.80
C VAL A 53 0.45 -3.58 1.08
N SER A 54 0.35 -2.74 0.05
CA SER A 54 -0.06 -1.33 0.18
C SER A 54 -1.50 -1.21 0.69
N TYR A 55 -2.44 -1.98 0.15
CA TYR A 55 -3.83 -2.01 0.64
C TYR A 55 -3.91 -2.43 2.11
N LEU A 56 -3.22 -3.53 2.47
CA LEU A 56 -3.16 -4.00 3.84
C LEU A 56 -2.51 -2.98 4.78
N ALA A 57 -1.48 -2.26 4.32
CA ALA A 57 -0.80 -1.25 5.12
C ALA A 57 -1.72 -0.07 5.48
N VAL A 58 -2.61 0.35 4.58
CA VAL A 58 -3.61 1.40 4.87
C VAL A 58 -4.57 0.92 5.96
N LEU A 59 -5.10 -0.29 5.81
CA LEU A 59 -6.00 -0.89 6.80
C LEU A 59 -5.34 -1.03 8.17
N THR A 60 -4.12 -1.58 8.22
CA THR A 60 -3.42 -1.81 9.49
C THR A 60 -3.08 -0.52 10.21
N ASN A 61 -2.62 0.51 9.48
CA ASN A 61 -2.36 1.82 10.07
C ASN A 61 -3.67 2.44 10.61
N GLY A 62 -4.77 2.38 9.86
CA GLY A 62 -6.07 2.89 10.31
C GLY A 62 -6.57 2.22 11.59
N VAL A 63 -6.43 0.89 11.69
CA VAL A 63 -6.77 0.12 12.91
C VAL A 63 -5.87 0.50 14.08
N ILE A 64 -4.56 0.66 13.85
CA ILE A 64 -3.61 1.09 14.89
C ILE A 64 -4.04 2.45 15.44
N ILE A 65 -4.26 3.45 14.59
CA ILE A 65 -4.75 4.77 15.02
C ILE A 65 -6.03 4.62 15.83
N ALA A 66 -7.01 3.87 15.33
CA ALA A 66 -8.33 3.76 15.96
C ALA A 66 -8.27 3.17 17.38
N TRP A 67 -7.36 2.22 17.62
CA TRP A 67 -7.28 1.52 18.90
C TRP A 67 -6.27 2.09 19.88
N THR A 68 -5.14 2.60 19.39
CA THR A 68 -4.05 3.10 20.26
C THR A 68 -4.13 4.60 20.48
N SER A 69 -4.78 5.37 19.60
CA SER A 69 -4.88 6.82 19.75
C SER A 69 -6.01 7.23 20.69
N GLN A 70 -5.73 8.22 21.55
CA GLN A 70 -6.76 8.88 22.36
C GLN A 70 -7.67 9.77 21.51
N PHE A 71 -7.23 10.16 20.31
CA PHE A 71 -7.96 11.04 19.40
C PHE A 71 -9.41 10.59 19.15
N VAL A 72 -9.61 9.30 18.85
CA VAL A 72 -10.96 8.82 18.53
C VAL A 72 -11.88 8.87 19.74
N THR A 73 -11.35 8.54 20.92
CA THR A 73 -12.09 8.61 22.18
C THR A 73 -12.42 10.06 22.56
N GLU A 74 -11.52 11.00 22.30
CA GLU A 74 -11.78 12.44 22.50
C GLU A 74 -12.85 12.98 21.55
N VAL A 75 -12.81 12.59 20.28
CA VAL A 75 -13.85 12.96 19.30
C VAL A 75 -15.20 12.38 19.72
N ALA A 76 -15.23 11.12 20.16
CA ALA A 76 -16.45 10.49 20.67
C ALA A 76 -16.99 11.20 21.93
N TYR A 77 -16.11 11.61 22.85
CA TYR A 77 -16.53 12.39 24.02
C TYR A 77 -17.15 13.74 23.62
N ARG A 78 -16.48 14.45 22.69
CA ARG A 78 -16.97 15.74 22.19
C ARG A 78 -18.31 15.62 21.50
N SER A 79 -18.57 14.53 20.78
CA SER A 79 -19.84 14.34 20.05
C SER A 79 -20.99 13.90 20.95
N ILE A 80 -20.70 13.17 22.04
CA ILE A 80 -21.73 12.58 22.91
C ILE A 80 -22.07 13.48 24.09
N GLN A 81 -21.07 14.08 24.74
CA GLN A 81 -21.22 14.66 26.08
C GLN A 81 -20.92 16.16 26.15
N SER A 82 -20.03 16.67 25.29
CA SER A 82 -19.58 18.07 25.38
C SER A 82 -20.61 19.05 24.80
N THR A 83 -21.11 19.96 25.61
CA THR A 83 -21.95 21.10 25.18
C THR A 83 -21.13 22.28 24.61
N GLY A 84 -19.81 22.11 24.46
CA GLY A 84 -18.89 23.14 23.94
C GLY A 84 -17.63 22.57 23.28
N THR A 85 -16.60 23.41 23.06
CA THR A 85 -15.33 23.00 22.43
C THR A 85 -14.28 22.53 23.45
N SER A 86 -14.53 22.71 24.74
CA SER A 86 -13.59 22.37 25.81
C SER A 86 -13.63 20.89 26.17
N LEU A 87 -12.47 20.32 26.55
CA LEU A 87 -12.36 18.95 27.09
C LEU A 87 -12.70 18.87 28.59
N GLY A 88 -13.46 19.84 29.11
CA GLY A 88 -13.77 19.94 30.53
C GLY A 88 -14.57 18.71 30.99
N GLY A 89 -13.99 17.90 31.89
CA GLY A 89 -14.62 16.68 32.39
C GLY A 89 -14.30 15.40 31.59
N TYR A 90 -13.48 15.48 30.53
CA TYR A 90 -13.08 14.31 29.73
C TYR A 90 -12.43 13.21 30.59
N VAL A 91 -11.47 13.59 31.44
CA VAL A 91 -10.75 12.63 32.30
C VAL A 91 -11.73 11.91 33.23
N ASN A 92 -12.67 12.65 33.84
CA ASN A 92 -13.69 12.06 34.72
C ASN A 92 -14.66 11.14 33.97
N TRP A 93 -14.97 11.44 32.71
CA TRP A 93 -15.80 10.59 31.85
C TRP A 93 -15.07 9.32 31.38
N THR A 94 -13.76 9.40 31.14
CA THR A 94 -12.95 8.23 30.74
C THR A 94 -12.60 7.29 31.89
N LEU A 95 -12.58 7.79 33.12
CA LEU A 95 -12.23 7.02 34.31
C LEU A 95 -13.38 6.06 34.67
N ALA A 96 -13.06 4.79 34.87
CA ALA A 96 -13.99 3.84 35.46
C ALA A 96 -13.81 3.85 36.99
N TYR A 97 -14.92 3.96 37.72
CA TYR A 97 -14.89 3.76 39.17
C TYR A 97 -14.74 2.27 39.47
N PHE A 98 -13.72 1.92 40.26
CA PHE A 98 -13.50 0.55 40.71
C PHE A 98 -13.56 0.50 42.24
N PRO A 99 -14.60 -0.09 42.84
CA PRO A 99 -14.70 -0.22 44.30
C PRO A 99 -13.69 -1.25 44.82
N ILE A 100 -12.89 -0.85 45.83
CA ILE A 100 -11.84 -1.69 46.44
C ILE A 100 -12.46 -2.72 47.43
N SER A 101 -13.73 -2.55 47.81
CA SER A 101 -14.44 -3.43 48.75
C SER A 101 -14.51 -4.90 48.31
N ASP A 102 -14.37 -5.16 47.01
CA ASP A 102 -14.44 -6.50 46.43
C ASP A 102 -13.12 -7.29 46.62
N TYR A 103 -12.05 -6.64 47.09
CA TYR A 103 -10.76 -7.27 47.39
C TYR A 103 -10.51 -7.30 48.90
N ASN A 104 -10.38 -8.50 49.47
CA ASN A 104 -10.05 -8.68 50.89
C ASN A 104 -8.53 -8.57 51.15
N GLN A 105 -7.85 -7.63 50.49
CA GLN A 105 -6.43 -7.33 50.68
C GLN A 105 -6.17 -5.82 50.71
N THR A 106 -5.47 -5.38 51.75
CA THR A 106 -4.98 -4.01 51.94
C THR A 106 -3.89 -3.67 50.92
N VAL A 107 -4.26 -3.24 49.71
CA VAL A 107 -3.28 -2.69 48.77
C VAL A 107 -3.73 -1.32 48.26
N ILE A 108 -2.79 -0.40 48.42
CA ILE A 108 -2.83 1.04 48.20
C ILE A 108 -3.14 1.38 46.73
N TRP A 109 -4.05 2.34 46.55
CA TRP A 109 -4.38 3.11 45.35
C TRP A 109 -3.55 2.82 44.09
N ILE A 110 -4.03 1.90 43.25
CA ILE A 110 -3.57 1.77 41.86
C ILE A 110 -4.56 2.55 40.99
N PHE A 111 -4.15 3.70 40.45
CA PHE A 111 -4.82 4.30 39.30
C PHE A 111 -4.54 3.41 38.08
N VAL A 112 -5.34 2.37 37.90
CA VAL A 112 -5.30 1.55 36.69
C VAL A 112 -5.85 2.42 35.56
N ILE A 113 -4.99 2.91 34.67
CA ILE A 113 -5.41 3.43 33.36
C ILE A 113 -5.78 2.21 32.50
N GLN A 114 -6.91 1.59 32.81
CA GLN A 114 -7.55 0.65 31.90
C GLN A 114 -8.78 1.35 31.33
N LEU A 115 -8.68 1.74 30.06
CA LEU A 115 -9.80 2.23 29.28
C LEU A 115 -10.92 1.19 29.34
N VAL A 116 -11.99 1.54 30.05
CA VAL A 116 -13.33 0.93 30.01
C VAL A 116 -13.32 -0.57 30.33
N HIS A 117 -13.26 -0.91 31.61
CA HIS A 117 -13.62 -2.25 32.07
C HIS A 117 -15.13 -2.51 31.86
N PRO A 118 -15.53 -3.64 31.25
CA PRO A 118 -16.93 -3.96 30.93
C PRO A 118 -17.84 -4.15 32.15
N TYR A 119 -17.29 -4.20 33.37
CA TYR A 119 -18.04 -4.47 34.59
C TYR A 119 -18.68 -3.23 35.23
N TYR A 120 -18.19 -2.01 34.97
CA TYR A 120 -18.64 -0.81 35.70
C TYR A 120 -18.84 0.47 34.87
N SER A 121 -18.43 0.53 33.60
CA SER A 121 -18.87 1.61 32.71
C SER A 121 -20.31 1.37 32.27
N GLU A 122 -21.16 2.41 32.20
CA GLU A 122 -22.47 2.25 31.58
C GLU A 122 -22.31 1.63 30.18
N ARG A 123 -22.92 0.44 29.99
CA ARG A 123 -22.79 -0.40 28.79
C ARG A 123 -22.83 0.42 27.49
N ILE A 124 -23.65 1.47 27.44
CA ILE A 124 -23.86 2.35 26.30
C ILE A 124 -22.62 3.16 25.89
N VAL A 125 -21.81 3.63 26.84
CA VAL A 125 -20.63 4.46 26.55
C VAL A 125 -19.57 3.64 25.82
N TYR A 126 -19.36 2.39 26.26
CA TYR A 126 -18.45 1.46 25.60
C TYR A 126 -18.83 1.23 24.13
N TRP A 127 -20.10 0.90 23.85
CA TRP A 127 -20.56 0.63 22.49
C TRP A 127 -20.49 1.87 21.60
N ASN A 128 -20.76 3.06 22.15
CA ASN A 128 -20.64 4.31 21.39
C ASN A 128 -19.19 4.60 21.00
N VAL A 129 -18.23 4.41 21.92
CA VAL A 129 -16.81 4.58 21.61
C VAL A 129 -16.34 3.53 20.60
N LEU A 130 -16.77 2.29 20.72
CA LEU A 130 -16.46 1.23 19.76
C LEU A 130 -17.01 1.56 18.36
N ALA A 131 -18.26 2.02 18.27
CA ALA A 131 -18.87 2.45 17.02
C ALA A 131 -18.11 3.62 16.39
N ALA A 132 -17.67 4.59 17.20
CA ALA A 132 -16.84 5.70 16.73
C ALA A 132 -15.50 5.23 16.16
N ARG A 133 -14.86 4.23 16.78
CA ARG A 133 -13.61 3.62 16.27
C ARG A 133 -13.80 2.93 14.93
N LEU A 134 -14.87 2.16 14.77
CA LEU A 134 -15.17 1.50 13.50
C LEU A 134 -15.52 2.50 12.40
N ALA A 135 -16.33 3.53 12.72
CA ALA A 135 -16.66 4.60 11.79
C ALA A 135 -15.41 5.37 11.33
N PHE A 136 -14.48 5.65 12.25
CA PHE A 136 -13.21 6.28 11.93
C PHE A 136 -12.40 5.47 10.92
N ILE A 137 -12.29 4.14 11.10
CA ILE A 137 -11.55 3.27 10.18
C ILE A 137 -12.12 3.38 8.76
N ILE A 138 -13.46 3.29 8.62
CA ILE A 138 -14.13 3.38 7.32
C ILE A 138 -13.86 4.74 6.67
N VAL A 139 -14.00 5.84 7.41
CA VAL A 139 -13.78 7.19 6.87
C VAL A 139 -12.32 7.40 6.47
N PHE A 140 -11.38 6.99 7.32
CA PHE A 140 -9.94 7.09 7.07
C PHE A 140 -9.54 6.32 5.81
N GLU A 141 -10.02 5.09 5.66
CA GLU A 141 -9.78 4.24 4.50
C GLU A 141 -10.29 4.88 3.21
N HIS A 142 -11.54 5.36 3.20
CA HIS A 142 -12.14 5.99 2.02
C HIS A 142 -11.40 7.27 1.62
N ILE A 143 -10.98 8.10 2.59
CA ILE A 143 -10.20 9.32 2.31
C ILE A 143 -8.87 8.94 1.64
N ILE A 144 -8.16 7.95 2.16
CA ILE A 144 -6.88 7.52 1.59
C ILE A 144 -7.08 6.98 0.17
N TYR A 145 -8.11 6.16 -0.05
CA TYR A 145 -8.39 5.67 -1.40
C TYR A 145 -8.74 6.78 -2.38
N VAL A 146 -9.55 7.76 -1.98
CA VAL A 146 -9.84 8.93 -2.82
C VAL A 146 -8.55 9.67 -3.20
N ILE A 147 -7.63 9.88 -2.26
CA ILE A 147 -6.35 10.54 -2.54
C ILE A 147 -5.49 9.70 -3.49
N VAL A 148 -5.34 8.40 -3.22
CA VAL A 148 -4.54 7.49 -4.06
C VAL A 148 -5.09 7.43 -5.48
N TYR A 149 -6.40 7.26 -5.64
CA TYR A 149 -7.05 7.27 -6.96
C TYR A 149 -6.90 8.62 -7.67
N SER A 150 -6.96 9.73 -6.93
CA SER A 150 -6.73 11.07 -7.49
C SER A 150 -5.28 11.23 -8.00
N ILE A 151 -4.30 10.73 -7.27
CA ILE A 151 -2.88 10.75 -7.69
C ILE A 151 -2.66 9.88 -8.93
N GLN A 152 -3.28 8.70 -8.97
CA GLN A 152 -3.23 7.83 -10.15
C GLN A 152 -3.87 8.48 -11.37
N TRP A 153 -4.98 9.19 -11.18
CA TRP A 153 -5.61 9.95 -12.26
C TRP A 153 -4.74 11.11 -12.76
N LEU A 154 -4.01 11.79 -11.86
CA LEU A 154 -3.14 12.90 -12.20
C LEU A 154 -1.85 12.45 -12.91
N THR A 155 -1.33 11.26 -12.58
CA THR A 155 -0.04 10.77 -13.07
C THR A 155 -0.24 9.92 -14.33
N PRO A 156 0.15 10.41 -15.53
CA PRO A 156 0.01 9.60 -16.74
C PRO A 156 0.95 8.39 -16.70
N ASP A 157 0.44 7.22 -17.07
CA ASP A 157 1.17 5.94 -17.03
C ASP A 157 2.47 5.93 -17.84
N VAL A 158 2.53 6.72 -18.92
CA VAL A 158 3.72 6.82 -19.77
C VAL A 158 4.18 8.28 -19.86
N PRO A 159 5.44 8.59 -19.52
CA PRO A 159 5.95 9.94 -19.62
C PRO A 159 6.03 10.40 -21.08
N LYS A 160 5.69 11.68 -21.32
CA LYS A 160 5.60 12.29 -22.67
C LYS A 160 6.83 12.08 -23.54
N LYS A 161 8.04 12.14 -22.96
CA LYS A 161 9.31 11.93 -23.68
C LYS A 161 9.39 10.53 -24.31
N ILE A 162 8.93 9.51 -23.59
CA ILE A 162 8.90 8.13 -24.08
C ILE A 162 7.82 8.00 -25.15
N GLN A 163 6.65 8.61 -24.96
CA GLN A 163 5.60 8.62 -25.99
C GLN A 163 6.10 9.22 -27.31
N CYS A 164 6.76 10.38 -27.26
CA CYS A 164 7.34 11.00 -28.46
C CYS A 164 8.38 10.10 -29.11
N LYS A 165 9.22 9.43 -28.31
CA LYS A 165 10.23 8.50 -28.84
C LYS A 165 9.58 7.27 -29.52
N ILE A 166 8.55 6.69 -28.91
CA ILE A 166 7.80 5.57 -29.50
C ILE A 166 7.12 6.00 -30.80
N ILE A 167 6.52 7.18 -30.85
CA ILE A 167 5.89 7.73 -32.06
C ILE A 167 6.96 7.96 -33.14
N HIS A 168 8.11 8.54 -32.78
CA HIS A 168 9.21 8.78 -33.71
C HIS A 168 9.76 7.48 -34.31
N GLU A 169 10.04 6.47 -33.48
CA GLU A 169 10.49 5.15 -33.93
C GLU A 169 9.43 4.49 -34.82
N ARG A 170 8.14 4.58 -34.47
CA ARG A 170 7.05 4.03 -35.29
C ARG A 170 6.94 4.70 -36.67
N VAL A 171 7.10 6.01 -36.74
CA VAL A 171 7.06 6.75 -38.01
C VAL A 171 8.29 6.43 -38.87
N PHE A 172 9.46 6.29 -38.24
CA PHE A 172 10.69 5.90 -38.92
C PHE A 172 10.56 4.50 -39.55
N ASP A 173 10.10 3.51 -38.80
CA ASP A 173 9.86 2.14 -39.28
C ASP A 173 8.85 2.09 -40.45
N GLN A 174 7.80 2.94 -40.40
CA GLN A 174 6.84 3.04 -41.49
C GLN A 174 7.50 3.62 -42.75
N ARG A 175 8.30 4.68 -42.61
CA ARG A 175 9.01 5.30 -43.73
C ARG A 175 9.94 4.31 -44.42
N GLU A 176 10.73 3.57 -43.65
CA GLU A 176 11.64 2.55 -44.20
C GLU A 176 10.88 1.54 -45.06
N ARG A 177 9.75 1.03 -44.55
CA ARG A 177 8.88 0.09 -45.28
C ARG A 177 8.33 0.63 -46.60
N TRP A 178 8.01 1.92 -46.68
CA TRP A 178 7.54 2.54 -47.92
C TRP A 178 8.67 2.83 -48.91
N THR A 179 9.88 3.10 -48.41
CA THR A 179 11.05 3.42 -49.25
C THR A 179 11.79 2.20 -49.77
N THR A 180 11.65 1.04 -49.12
CA THR A 180 12.14 -0.24 -49.66
C THR A 180 11.24 -0.66 -50.82
N PRO A 181 11.76 -0.77 -52.06
CA PRO A 181 11.00 -1.33 -53.18
C PRO A 181 10.60 -2.77 -52.85
N ALA A 182 9.46 -3.23 -53.37
CA ALA A 182 8.93 -4.59 -53.20
C ALA A 182 9.84 -5.73 -53.76
N GLU A 183 11.11 -5.47 -54.03
CA GLU A 183 12.11 -6.37 -54.61
C GLU A 183 12.86 -7.21 -53.56
N LEU A 184 12.64 -7.00 -52.26
CA LEU A 184 13.37 -7.68 -51.16
C LEU A 184 12.54 -8.74 -50.40
N ASP A 185 11.32 -9.04 -50.83
CA ASP A 185 10.45 -10.07 -50.20
C ASP A 185 10.95 -11.53 -50.38
N ILE A 186 12.16 -11.75 -50.89
CA ILE A 186 12.75 -13.08 -51.12
C ILE A 186 13.56 -13.61 -49.91
N GLU A 187 13.92 -12.80 -48.90
CA GLU A 187 14.57 -13.31 -47.68
C GLU A 187 13.70 -13.18 -46.40
N PRO A 188 13.12 -14.28 -45.89
CA PRO A 188 12.24 -14.26 -44.72
C PRO A 188 12.98 -14.25 -43.36
N THR A 189 14.29 -14.01 -43.31
CA THR A 189 15.12 -14.31 -42.13
C THR A 189 15.39 -13.12 -41.21
N SER A 190 15.31 -11.87 -41.67
CA SER A 190 15.68 -10.69 -40.86
C SER A 190 14.49 -9.96 -40.20
N GLN A 191 13.32 -9.93 -40.85
CA GLN A 191 12.16 -9.15 -40.37
C GLN A 191 11.40 -9.81 -39.21
N SER A 192 11.51 -11.14 -39.02
CA SER A 192 10.79 -11.84 -37.94
C SER A 192 11.30 -11.49 -36.53
N LYS A 193 12.57 -11.09 -36.43
CA LYS A 193 13.27 -10.85 -35.16
C LYS A 193 12.79 -9.59 -34.43
N TYR A 194 12.28 -8.59 -35.18
CA TYR A 194 11.78 -7.33 -34.64
C TYR A 194 10.25 -7.31 -34.54
N ARG A 195 9.56 -8.06 -35.42
CA ARG A 195 8.09 -8.23 -35.38
C ARG A 195 7.61 -8.93 -34.11
N THR A 196 8.36 -9.91 -33.62
CA THR A 196 8.05 -10.64 -32.37
C THR A 196 8.27 -9.81 -31.10
N LEU A 197 9.16 -8.80 -31.14
CA LEU A 197 9.43 -7.92 -30.01
C LEU A 197 8.39 -6.80 -29.84
N LEU A 198 7.77 -6.36 -30.93
CA LEU A 198 6.76 -5.29 -30.91
C LEU A 198 5.32 -5.82 -30.76
N LEU A 199 5.04 -7.06 -31.16
CA LEU A 199 3.71 -7.68 -31.08
C LEU A 199 3.49 -8.56 -29.83
N GLY A 200 4.49 -8.76 -28.97
CA GLY A 200 4.42 -9.62 -27.77
C GLY A 200 3.59 -9.07 -26.60
N GLY A 201 2.68 -8.12 -26.85
CA GLY A 201 1.90 -7.43 -25.83
C GLY A 201 0.39 -7.65 -25.90
N ARG A 202 -0.12 -8.68 -26.59
CA ARG A 202 -1.52 -9.17 -26.44
C ARG A 202 -1.79 -10.38 -27.35
N THR A 203 -1.77 -11.59 -26.79
CA THR A 203 -2.72 -12.65 -27.19
C THR A 203 -2.96 -13.57 -25.99
N LYS A 204 -4.07 -13.30 -25.28
CA LYS A 204 -4.86 -14.39 -24.69
C LYS A 204 -5.32 -15.26 -25.87
N ALA A 205 -4.80 -16.47 -25.97
CA ALA A 205 -5.38 -17.51 -26.83
C ALA A 205 -6.00 -18.55 -25.90
N SER A 206 -7.31 -18.41 -25.74
CA SER A 206 -8.22 -19.41 -25.19
C SER A 206 -8.51 -20.49 -26.25
N HIS A 207 -8.54 -21.74 -25.80
CA HIS A 207 -9.24 -22.94 -26.35
C HIS A 207 -8.81 -23.58 -27.68
N PHE A 208 -8.40 -24.86 -27.61
CA PHE A 208 -8.89 -26.09 -28.32
C PHE A 208 -7.78 -27.18 -28.27
N SER A 209 -7.93 -28.29 -27.52
CA SER A 209 -8.55 -29.59 -27.88
C SER A 209 -7.76 -30.45 -28.89
N ASN A 210 -7.29 -31.61 -28.39
CA ASN A 210 -7.04 -32.92 -29.01
C ASN A 210 -6.08 -33.04 -30.22
N ALA A 211 -5.02 -33.84 -30.05
CA ALA A 211 -4.78 -35.08 -30.80
C ALA A 211 -3.51 -35.80 -30.26
N GLU A 212 -3.67 -37.11 -30.05
CA GLU A 212 -2.69 -38.17 -29.74
C GLU A 212 -2.10 -38.26 -28.33
#